data_AF-A0A7S3RMP3-F1
#
_entry.id   AF-A0A7S3RMP3-F1
#
_cell.length_a   1.000
_cell.length_b   1.000
_cell.length_c   1.000
_cell.angle_alpha   90.00
_cell.angle_beta   90.00
_cell.angle_gamma   90.00
#
_symmetry.space_group_name_H-M   'P 1'
#
loop_
_entity.id
_entity.type
_entity.pdbx_description
1 polymer ?
#
loop_
_entity_poly.entity_id
_entity_poly.type
_entity_poly.pdbx_seq_one_letter_code
_entity_poly.pdbx_strand_id
1 'polypeptide(L)'
;AAAMLHQRRGFAAEAAKHKGAGKVSQVIGAVVDVSFDGALPPILNALEVEGFEHRLVLEVAQHLGENMVRTIAMDGTDGLTRGQSVADTGAPITVPVGEPTLGRIINIIGEPIDELGPIETNKFYAIHRPTPTFTEMNTTAQQLLTGI
;
A
#
# COMPACT_ATOMS: atom_id res chain seq x y z
N ALA A 1 12.12 -31.41 -9.03
CA ALA A 1 11.87 -30.78 -7.72
C ALA A 1 11.79 -29.26 -7.90
N ALA A 2 10.76 -28.78 -8.61
CA ALA A 2 10.61 -27.40 -9.04
C ALA A 2 9.34 -26.79 -8.45
N ALA A 3 9.31 -26.63 -7.12
CA ALA A 3 8.11 -26.19 -6.39
C ALA A 3 8.39 -25.07 -5.37
N MET A 4 9.38 -24.19 -5.64
CA MET A 4 9.82 -23.17 -4.66
C MET A 4 10.00 -21.75 -5.23
N LEU A 5 9.31 -21.36 -6.31
CA LEU A 5 9.50 -20.01 -6.88
C LEU A 5 8.22 -19.16 -7.04
N HIS A 6 7.12 -19.52 -6.39
CA HIS A 6 5.91 -18.68 -6.35
C HIS A 6 5.37 -18.64 -4.91
N GLN A 7 6.23 -18.29 -3.94
CA GLN A 7 5.73 -17.89 -2.64
C GLN A 7 4.87 -16.64 -2.86
N ARG A 8 3.56 -16.78 -2.67
CA ARG A 8 2.60 -15.69 -2.61
C ARG A 8 3.19 -14.61 -1.71
N ARG A 9 3.51 -13.44 -2.27
CA ARG A 9 4.04 -12.26 -1.56
C ARG A 9 2.96 -11.64 -0.65
N GLY A 10 2.49 -12.40 0.33
CA GLY A 10 1.43 -11.99 1.27
C GLY A 10 1.98 -11.79 2.68
N PHE A 11 3.01 -10.96 2.82
CA PHE A 11 3.73 -10.80 4.10
C PHE A 11 3.49 -9.44 4.78
N ALA A 12 2.84 -8.49 4.10
CA ALA A 12 2.30 -7.29 4.75
C ALA A 12 0.85 -7.53 5.17
N ALA A 13 0.26 -6.61 5.95
CA ALA A 13 -1.12 -6.72 6.38
C ALA A 13 -2.04 -7.02 5.18
N GLU A 14 -2.71 -8.16 5.24
CA GLU A 14 -3.74 -8.53 4.28
C GLU A 14 -4.89 -7.55 4.48
N ALA A 15 -5.27 -6.86 3.41
CA ALA A 15 -6.36 -5.90 3.45
C ALA A 15 -7.67 -6.60 3.82
N ALA A 16 -8.44 -6.00 4.73
CA ALA A 16 -9.83 -6.41 4.93
C ALA A 16 -10.58 -6.20 3.61
N LYS A 17 -11.03 -7.27 2.94
CA LYS A 17 -11.80 -7.17 1.69
C LYS A 17 -13.07 -6.36 1.92
N HIS A 18 -13.07 -5.08 1.56
CA HIS A 18 -14.29 -4.30 1.50
C HIS A 18 -14.97 -4.52 0.14
N LYS A 19 -16.28 -4.78 0.15
CA LYS A 19 -17.11 -5.12 -1.03
C LYS A 19 -17.36 -3.95 -2.00
N GLY A 20 -16.39 -3.04 -2.18
CA GLY A 20 -16.39 -2.09 -3.29
C GLY A 20 -15.51 -2.66 -4.39
N ALA A 21 -16.07 -3.48 -5.28
CA ALA A 21 -15.32 -3.99 -6.43
C ALA A 21 -15.20 -2.90 -7.49
N GLY A 22 -14.02 -2.31 -7.61
CA GLY A 22 -13.66 -1.42 -8.70
C GLY A 22 -13.21 -2.20 -9.93
N LYS A 23 -13.12 -1.50 -11.06
CA LYS A 23 -12.56 -2.03 -12.31
C LYS A 23 -11.58 -1.03 -12.90
N VAL A 24 -10.46 -1.52 -13.40
CA VAL A 24 -9.49 -0.67 -14.13
C VAL A 24 -10.16 -0.06 -15.36
N SER A 25 -10.21 1.26 -15.45
CA SER A 25 -10.75 1.97 -16.61
C SER A 25 -9.64 2.35 -17.60
N GLN A 26 -8.48 2.78 -17.09
CA GLN A 26 -7.35 3.26 -17.88
C GLN A 26 -6.01 3.02 -17.18
N VAL A 27 -4.96 2.80 -17.96
CA VAL A 27 -3.57 2.64 -17.50
C VAL A 27 -2.68 3.56 -18.33
N ILE A 28 -1.97 4.48 -17.68
CA ILE A 28 -0.99 5.40 -18.29
C ILE A 28 0.30 5.33 -17.45
N GLY A 29 1.21 4.43 -17.82
CA GLY A 29 2.41 4.17 -17.01
C GLY A 29 2.02 3.75 -15.58
N ALA A 30 2.57 4.43 -14.58
CA ALA A 30 2.24 4.19 -13.17
C ALA A 30 0.88 4.76 -12.72
N VAL A 31 0.21 5.55 -13.57
CA VAL A 31 -1.10 6.12 -13.25
C VAL A 31 -2.19 5.18 -13.74
N VAL A 32 -3.03 4.73 -12.81
CA VAL A 32 -4.15 3.81 -13.10
C VAL A 32 -5.44 4.46 -12.66
N ASP A 33 -6.40 4.59 -13.56
CA ASP A 33 -7.73 5.06 -13.22
C ASP A 33 -8.63 3.84 -12.97
N VAL A 34 -9.43 3.89 -11.92
CA VAL A 34 -10.30 2.80 -11.46
C VAL A 34 -11.72 3.33 -11.29
N SER A 35 -12.68 2.71 -11.97
CA SER A 35 -14.11 3.01 -11.85
C SER A 35 -14.75 2.14 -10.78
N PHE A 36 -15.62 2.72 -9.96
CA PHE A 36 -16.40 2.02 -8.94
C PHE A 36 -17.90 2.18 -9.23
N ASP A 37 -18.69 1.13 -9.04
CA ASP A 37 -20.15 1.21 -9.19
C ASP A 37 -20.84 1.79 -7.94
N GLY A 38 -20.10 1.93 -6.83
CA GLY A 38 -20.60 2.34 -5.52
C GLY A 38 -19.83 3.52 -4.92
N ALA A 39 -19.69 3.52 -3.60
CA ALA A 39 -18.94 4.55 -2.88
C ALA A 39 -17.47 4.55 -3.33
N LEU A 40 -16.94 5.76 -3.59
CA LEU A 40 -15.52 5.90 -3.93
C LEU A 40 -14.65 5.75 -2.69
N PRO A 41 -13.56 4.97 -2.78
CA PRO A 41 -12.57 4.90 -1.71
C PRO A 41 -11.98 6.29 -1.42
N PRO A 42 -11.73 6.65 -0.15
CA PRO A 42 -11.05 7.88 0.22
C PRO A 42 -9.71 8.09 -0.49
N ILE A 43 -9.30 9.35 -0.63
CA ILE A 43 -7.92 9.67 -1.05
C ILE A 43 -6.95 9.07 -0.01
N LEU A 44 -5.81 8.57 -0.48
CA LEU A 44 -4.77 7.85 0.25
C LEU A 44 -5.12 6.40 0.60
N ASN A 45 -6.33 5.90 0.32
CA ASN A 45 -6.61 4.48 0.49
C ASN A 45 -5.80 3.63 -0.50
N ALA A 46 -5.38 2.47 -0.03
CA ALA A 46 -4.81 1.43 -0.86
C ALA A 46 -5.94 0.64 -1.53
N LEU A 47 -5.71 0.24 -2.78
CA LEU A 47 -6.51 -0.70 -3.54
C LEU A 47 -5.60 -1.85 -3.98
N GLU A 48 -6.14 -3.07 -4.09
CA GLU A 48 -5.39 -4.24 -4.54
C GLU A 48 -6.00 -4.79 -5.83
N VAL A 49 -5.15 -5.01 -6.84
CA VAL A 49 -5.59 -5.60 -8.12
C VAL A 49 -5.76 -7.10 -7.96
N GLU A 50 -6.97 -7.61 -8.22
CA GLU A 50 -7.25 -9.03 -8.11
C GLU A 50 -6.69 -9.81 -9.31
N GLY A 51 -6.10 -10.99 -9.04
CA GLY A 51 -5.64 -11.91 -10.08
C GLY A 51 -4.42 -11.43 -10.88
N PHE A 52 -3.65 -10.48 -10.35
CA PHE A 52 -2.38 -10.06 -10.94
C PHE A 52 -1.24 -11.05 -10.60
N GLU A 53 -0.19 -11.10 -11.42
CA GLU A 53 0.92 -12.08 -11.28
C GLU A 53 1.61 -11.99 -9.91
N HIS A 54 1.75 -10.76 -9.41
CA HIS A 54 2.23 -10.44 -8.08
C HIS A 54 1.24 -9.48 -7.41
N ARG A 55 1.45 -9.21 -6.12
CA ARG A 55 0.61 -8.27 -5.39
C ARG A 55 0.86 -6.84 -5.89
N LEU A 56 -0.10 -6.31 -6.64
CA LEU A 56 -0.07 -4.94 -7.14
C LEU A 56 -1.03 -4.07 -6.32
N VAL A 57 -0.44 -3.14 -5.58
CA VAL A 57 -1.16 -2.15 -4.78
C VAL A 57 -1.20 -0.82 -5.52
N LEU A 58 -2.36 -0.19 -5.52
CA LEU A 58 -2.60 1.15 -6.05
C LEU A 58 -2.98 2.07 -4.90
N GLU A 59 -2.47 3.30 -4.85
CA GLU A 59 -2.92 4.31 -3.87
C GLU A 59 -3.81 5.33 -4.55
N VAL A 60 -4.99 5.61 -3.98
CA VAL A 60 -5.89 6.66 -4.48
C VAL A 60 -5.27 8.04 -4.29
N ALA A 61 -4.97 8.73 -5.39
CA ALA A 61 -4.40 10.07 -5.36
C ALA A 61 -5.46 11.17 -5.49
N GLN A 62 -6.54 10.92 -6.23
CA GLN A 62 -7.61 11.90 -6.45
C GLN A 62 -8.91 11.24 -6.92
N HIS A 63 -10.03 11.94 -6.73
CA HIS A 63 -11.32 11.60 -7.34
C HIS A 63 -11.50 12.40 -8.62
N LEU A 64 -11.84 11.72 -9.73
CA LEU A 64 -11.96 12.35 -11.05
C LEU A 64 -13.39 12.78 -11.39
N GLY A 65 -14.38 12.33 -10.61
CA GLY A 65 -15.81 12.38 -10.99
C GLY A 65 -16.24 11.10 -11.70
N GLU A 66 -17.51 11.02 -12.10
CA GLU A 66 -18.09 9.85 -12.82
C GLU A 66 -17.81 8.50 -12.12
N ASN A 67 -17.82 8.49 -10.79
CA ASN A 67 -17.44 7.35 -9.95
C ASN A 67 -16.07 6.74 -10.27
N MET A 68 -15.09 7.59 -10.62
CA MET A 68 -13.73 7.18 -10.92
C MET A 68 -12.73 7.82 -9.97
N VAL A 69 -11.73 7.03 -9.61
CA VAL A 69 -10.56 7.49 -8.86
C VAL A 69 -9.32 7.33 -9.71
N ARG A 70 -8.37 8.25 -9.57
CA ARG A 70 -7.03 8.11 -10.13
C ARG A 70 -6.10 7.64 -9.04
N THR A 71 -5.33 6.63 -9.38
CA THR A 71 -4.43 5.94 -8.46
C THR A 71 -3.00 5.96 -8.99
N ILE A 72 -2.05 5.76 -8.09
CA ILE A 72 -0.64 5.58 -8.39
C ILE A 72 -0.28 4.14 -8.02
N ALA A 73 0.28 3.40 -8.98
CA ALA A 73 0.74 2.03 -8.75
C ALA A 73 2.05 2.01 -7.96
N MET A 74 2.15 1.11 -6.98
CA MET A 74 3.34 0.93 -6.14
C MET A 74 4.37 -0.02 -6.74
N ASP A 75 4.04 -0.69 -7.84
CA ASP A 75 4.91 -1.57 -8.62
C ASP A 75 4.56 -1.45 -10.12
N GLY A 76 5.27 -2.19 -10.97
CA GLY A 76 5.05 -2.20 -12.43
C GLY A 76 3.62 -2.55 -12.83
N THR A 77 3.08 -1.82 -13.81
CA THR A 77 1.72 -2.02 -14.35
C THR A 77 1.71 -2.84 -15.65
N ASP A 78 2.83 -3.44 -16.02
CA ASP A 78 2.95 -4.29 -17.20
C ASP A 78 2.03 -5.51 -17.07
N GLY A 79 1.18 -5.71 -18.08
CA GLY A 79 0.17 -6.77 -18.07
C GLY A 79 -1.14 -6.41 -17.38
N LEU A 80 -1.27 -5.21 -16.79
CA LEU A 80 -2.53 -4.73 -16.23
C LEU A 80 -3.52 -4.44 -17.36
N THR A 81 -4.74 -4.97 -17.25
CA THR A 81 -5.75 -4.85 -18.31
C THR A 81 -6.98 -4.07 -17.85
N ARG A 82 -7.65 -3.40 -18.81
CA ARG A 82 -8.92 -2.72 -18.54
C ARG A 82 -10.00 -3.75 -18.18
N GLY A 83 -10.86 -3.39 -17.24
CA GLY A 83 -11.89 -4.25 -16.69
C GLY A 83 -11.41 -5.18 -15.58
N GLN A 84 -10.10 -5.25 -15.30
CA GLN A 84 -9.57 -6.06 -14.22
C GLN A 84 -10.11 -5.57 -12.87
N SER A 85 -10.50 -6.54 -12.03
CA SER A 85 -11.09 -6.27 -10.73
C SER A 85 -10.07 -5.68 -9.76
N VAL A 86 -10.52 -4.67 -9.01
CA VAL A 86 -9.73 -3.98 -7.99
C VAL A 86 -10.53 -3.95 -6.70
N ALA A 87 -9.92 -4.36 -5.60
CA ALA A 87 -10.53 -4.36 -4.28
C ALA A 87 -10.07 -3.15 -3.46
N ASP A 88 -11.00 -2.40 -2.88
CA ASP A 88 -10.66 -1.40 -1.85
C ASP A 88 -10.29 -2.10 -0.54
N THR A 89 -9.15 -1.72 0.01
CA THR A 89 -8.65 -2.24 1.29
C THR A 89 -9.31 -1.57 2.49
N GLY A 90 -9.98 -0.43 2.27
CA GLY A 90 -10.64 0.37 3.29
C GLY A 90 -9.69 1.22 4.15
N ALA A 91 -8.38 1.15 3.91
CA ALA A 91 -7.36 1.89 4.65
C ALA A 91 -6.21 2.34 3.73
N PRO A 92 -5.36 3.28 4.16
CA PRO A 92 -4.10 3.55 3.48
C PRO A 92 -3.16 2.35 3.46
N ILE A 93 -2.09 2.44 2.69
CA ILE A 93 -1.00 1.45 2.75
C ILE A 93 -0.50 1.36 4.20
N THR A 94 -0.50 0.14 4.75
CA THR A 94 -0.06 -0.16 6.11
C THR A 94 1.18 -1.04 6.08
N VAL A 95 2.15 -0.70 6.92
CA VAL A 95 3.45 -1.36 6.97
C VAL A 95 3.74 -1.92 8.36
N PRO A 96 4.49 -3.02 8.49
CA PRO A 96 4.89 -3.56 9.78
C PRO A 96 5.81 -2.58 10.50
N VAL A 97 5.66 -2.48 11.82
CA VAL A 97 6.52 -1.64 12.68
C VAL A 97 6.88 -2.36 13.97
N GLY A 98 7.89 -1.84 14.67
CA GLY A 98 8.32 -2.30 15.99
C GLY A 98 9.69 -2.98 15.94
N GLU A 99 10.10 -3.59 17.06
CA GLU A 99 11.38 -4.29 17.15
C GLU A 99 11.56 -5.40 16.08
N PRO A 100 10.52 -6.15 15.65
CA PRO A 100 10.67 -7.17 14.62
C PRO A 100 11.15 -6.64 13.25
N THR A 101 11.04 -5.34 12.98
CA THR A 101 11.53 -4.73 11.73
C THR A 101 13.01 -4.38 11.77
N LEU A 102 13.67 -4.44 12.93
CA LEU A 102 15.09 -4.09 13.06
C LEU A 102 15.97 -5.06 12.27
N GLY A 103 16.87 -4.50 11.45
CA GLY A 103 17.77 -5.27 10.59
C GLY A 103 17.10 -5.89 9.35
N ARG A 104 15.80 -5.64 9.12
CA ARG A 104 15.06 -6.12 7.95
C ARG A 104 15.10 -5.10 6.81
N ILE A 105 15.01 -5.57 5.57
CA ILE A 105 14.80 -4.73 4.39
C ILE A 105 13.36 -4.90 3.92
N ILE A 106 12.59 -3.80 3.93
CA ILE A 106 11.19 -3.79 3.52
C ILE A 106 10.96 -2.86 2.33
N ASN A 107 10.01 -3.21 1.46
CA ASN A 107 9.56 -2.35 0.38
C ASN A 107 8.48 -1.35 0.84
N ILE A 108 7.99 -0.52 -0.08
CA ILE A 108 7.04 0.56 0.22
C ILE A 108 5.68 0.08 0.75
N ILE A 109 5.26 -1.13 0.36
CA ILE A 109 4.01 -1.76 0.83
C ILE A 109 4.23 -2.62 2.09
N GLY A 110 5.43 -2.60 2.66
CA GLY A 110 5.74 -3.26 3.93
C GLY A 110 6.12 -4.74 3.81
N GLU A 111 6.42 -5.23 2.61
CA GLU A 111 6.86 -6.61 2.40
C GLU A 111 8.38 -6.73 2.57
N PRO A 112 8.87 -7.80 3.23
CA PRO A 112 10.29 -8.07 3.33
C PRO A 112 10.85 -8.48 1.97
N ILE A 113 12.00 -7.89 1.60
CA ILE A 113 12.73 -8.17 0.35
C ILE A 113 14.14 -8.71 0.61
N ASP A 114 14.41 -9.15 1.84
CA ASP A 114 15.71 -9.64 2.31
C ASP A 114 15.84 -11.18 2.30
N GLU A 115 14.83 -11.90 1.77
CA GLU A 115 14.78 -13.37 1.72
C GLU A 115 14.81 -14.07 3.11
N LEU A 116 14.64 -13.33 4.21
CA LEU A 116 14.67 -13.87 5.58
C LEU A 116 13.29 -14.32 6.09
N GLY A 117 12.33 -14.51 5.19
CA GLY A 117 10.95 -14.90 5.54
C GLY A 117 10.08 -13.73 6.05
N PRO A 118 8.90 -14.01 6.64
CA PRO A 118 7.97 -12.97 7.11
C PRO A 118 8.53 -12.12 8.25
N ILE A 119 7.93 -10.95 8.48
CA ILE A 119 8.15 -10.14 9.68
C ILE A 119 7.04 -10.46 10.67
N GLU A 120 7.37 -11.18 11.74
CA GLU A 120 6.42 -11.55 12.80
C GLU A 120 6.10 -10.33 13.67
N THR A 121 5.09 -9.55 13.30
CA THR A 121 4.58 -8.42 14.10
C THR A 121 3.06 -8.38 14.08
N ASN A 122 2.47 -7.93 15.18
CA ASN A 122 1.05 -7.61 15.28
C ASN A 122 0.79 -6.10 15.11
N LYS A 123 1.84 -5.30 14.95
CA LYS A 123 1.79 -3.85 14.93
C LYS A 123 2.05 -3.34 13.53
N PHE A 124 1.01 -2.73 12.95
CA PHE A 124 1.04 -2.11 11.63
C PHE A 124 0.61 -0.67 11.74
N TYR A 125 1.29 0.22 11.01
CA TYR A 125 0.90 1.63 10.91
C TYR A 125 0.70 2.05 9.46
N ALA A 126 -0.27 2.95 9.25
CA ALA A 126 -0.44 3.62 7.96
C ALA A 126 0.78 4.51 7.66
N ILE A 127 1.17 4.56 6.39
CA ILE A 127 2.25 5.45 5.92
C ILE A 127 1.81 6.92 5.96
N HIS A 128 0.53 7.18 5.75
CA HIS A 128 -0.07 8.50 5.87
C HIS A 128 -0.62 8.70 7.28
N ARG A 129 -0.07 9.65 8.01
CA ARG A 129 -0.53 10.04 9.34
C ARG A 129 -0.54 11.57 9.48
N PRO A 130 -1.48 12.13 10.25
CA PRO A 130 -1.49 13.55 10.52
C PRO A 130 -0.18 13.95 11.22
N THR A 131 0.25 15.17 10.97
CA THR A 131 1.36 15.77 11.70
C THR A 131 1.03 15.87 13.19
N PRO A 132 2.04 15.89 14.07
CA PRO A 132 1.83 16.21 15.48
C PRO A 132 1.06 17.53 15.64
N THR A 133 0.19 17.57 16.63
CA THR A 133 -0.58 18.76 16.97
C THR A 133 0.30 19.85 17.58
N PHE A 134 -0.17 21.11 17.55
CA PHE A 134 0.58 22.23 18.12
C PHE A 134 0.96 22.02 19.60
N THR A 135 0.10 21.34 20.38
CA THR A 135 0.33 21.05 21.80
C THR A 135 1.38 19.96 22.04
N GLU A 136 1.68 19.12 21.05
CA GLU A 136 2.70 18.07 21.13
C GLU A 136 4.08 18.56 20.65
N MET A 137 4.14 19.74 20.04
CA MET A 137 5.40 20.31 19.56
C MET A 137 6.26 20.80 20.71
N ASN A 138 7.51 20.34 20.75
CA ASN A 138 8.48 20.84 21.71
C ASN A 138 9.11 22.15 21.19
N THR A 139 9.07 23.22 21.99
CA THR A 139 9.64 24.53 21.65
C THR A 139 11.12 24.67 22.02
N THR A 140 11.66 23.69 22.74
CA THR A 140 13.07 23.70 23.17
C THR A 140 13.98 23.17 22.08
N ALA A 141 15.01 23.95 21.74
CA ALA A 141 16.11 23.45 20.93
C ALA A 141 16.93 22.44 21.75
N GLN A 142 17.16 21.26 21.18
CA GLN A 142 17.95 20.20 21.81
C GLN A 142 19.14 19.85 20.92
N GLN A 143 20.27 19.56 21.55
CA GLN A 143 21.45 19.06 20.83
C GLN A 143 21.39 17.54 20.74
N LEU A 144 21.54 17.01 19.53
CA LEU A 144 21.82 15.59 19.29
C LEU A 144 23.34 15.41 19.23
N LEU A 145 23.95 14.97 20.33
CA LEU A 145 25.38 14.69 20.37
C LEU A 145 25.68 13.45 19.52
N THR A 146 26.50 13.62 18.47
CA THR A 146 26.75 12.59 17.46
C THR A 146 27.98 11.72 17.76
N GLY A 147 28.87 12.18 18.64
CA GLY A 147 30.12 11.47 18.95
C GLY A 147 31.18 11.50 17.84
N ILE A 148 31.03 12.40 16.85
CA ILE A 148 32.03 12.73 15.81
C ILE A 148 32.63 14.10 16.14
#